data_AF-A0A5A7NDK1-F1
#
_entry.id   AF-A0A5A7NDK1-F1
#
_cell.length_a   1.000
_cell.length_b   1.000
_cell.length_c   1.000
_cell.angle_alpha   90.00
_cell.angle_beta   90.00
_cell.angle_gamma   90.00
#
_symmetry.space_group_name_H-M   'P 1'
#
loop_
_entity.id
_entity.type
_entity.pdbx_description
1 polymer ?
#
loop_
_entity_poly.entity_id
_entity_poly.type
_entity_poly.pdbx_seq_one_letter_code
_entity_poly.pdbx_strand_id
1 'polypeptide(L)' 'MQHKQKCASFPPELQVLYDQAKNIPVSAGDAEAQRQSFAYGNAKIENDRITPNMIAQAADHLKG' A
#
# COMPACT_ATOMS: atom_id res chain seq x y z
N MET A 1 -10.40 4.58 34.15
CA MET A 1 -10.08 4.21 32.76
C MET A 1 -11.16 4.73 31.84
N GLN A 2 -10.92 5.73 30.98
CA GLN A 2 -11.52 5.94 29.64
C GLN A 2 -10.84 7.18 29.01
N HIS A 3 -9.64 7.03 28.45
CA HIS A 3 -9.15 7.96 27.42
C HIS A 3 -9.65 7.41 26.07
N LYS A 4 -10.89 7.72 25.73
CA LYS A 4 -11.36 7.53 24.35
C LYS A 4 -10.70 8.60 23.50
N GLN A 5 -9.62 8.21 22.82
CA GLN A 5 -9.03 8.95 21.71
C GLN A 5 -10.19 9.41 20.80
N LYS A 6 -10.41 10.71 20.67
CA LYS A 6 -11.32 11.23 19.64
C LYS A 6 -10.71 10.82 18.31
N CYS A 7 -11.34 9.88 17.60
CA CYS A 7 -10.95 9.52 16.24
C CYS A 7 -10.85 10.82 15.43
N ALA A 8 -9.67 11.09 14.87
CA ALA A 8 -9.40 12.32 14.16
C ALA A 8 -10.42 12.49 13.03
N SER A 9 -11.26 13.51 13.13
CA SER A 9 -11.96 14.05 11.96
C SER A 9 -10.86 14.57 11.03
N PHE A 10 -10.82 14.08 9.80
CA PHE A 10 -9.98 14.71 8.78
C PHE A 10 -10.36 16.20 8.67
N PRO A 11 -9.39 17.10 8.40
CA PRO A 11 -9.70 18.43 7.91
C PRO A 11 -10.69 18.34 6.73
N PRO A 12 -11.67 19.26 6.61
CA PRO A 12 -12.69 19.21 5.56
C PRO A 12 -12.10 19.05 4.15
N GLU A 13 -10.95 19.67 3.89
CA GLU A 13 -10.24 19.61 2.62
C GLU A 13 -9.73 18.19 2.32
N LEU A 14 -9.23 17.47 3.33
CA LEU A 14 -8.79 16.08 3.17
C LEU A 14 -9.97 15.12 3.05
N GLN A 15 -11.09 15.41 3.73
CA GLN A 15 -12.30 14.62 3.61
C GLN A 15 -12.86 14.65 2.18
N VAL A 16 -12.84 15.82 1.52
CA VAL A 16 -13.25 15.96 0.12
C VAL A 16 -12.39 15.09 -0.81
N LEU A 17 -11.07 15.13 -0.64
CA LEU A 17 -10.15 14.31 -1.45
C LEU A 17 -10.37 12.81 -1.22
N TYR A 18 -10.57 12.40 0.04
CA TYR A 18 -10.86 11.01 0.37
C TYR A 18 -12.16 10.53 -0.26
N ASP A 19 -13.24 11.32 -0.16
CA ASP A 19 -14.55 10.94 -0.71
C ASP A 19 -14.52 10.82 -2.24
N GLN A 20 -13.70 11.62 -2.91
CA GLN A 20 -13.44 11.49 -4.35
C GLN A 20 -12.62 10.23 -4.69
N ALA A 21 -11.61 9.90 -3.89
CA ALA A 21 -10.68 8.83 -4.18
C ALA A 21 -11.18 7.42 -3.80
N LYS A 22 -11.96 7.30 -2.72
CA LYS A 22 -12.28 5.99 -2.09
C LYS A 22 -13.04 5.00 -2.98
N ASN A 23 -13.75 5.50 -3.99
CA ASN A 23 -14.55 4.67 -4.91
C ASN A 23 -13.87 4.46 -6.26
N ILE A 24 -12.65 4.96 -6.45
CA ILE A 24 -11.91 4.76 -7.70
C ILE A 24 -11.54 3.27 -7.79
N PRO A 25 -11.99 2.54 -8.83
CA PRO A 25 -11.61 1.15 -9.02
C PRO A 25 -10.10 1.03 -9.20
N VAL A 26 -9.48 0.16 -8.41
CA VAL A 26 -8.08 -0.22 -8.59
C VAL A 26 -8.04 -1.37 -9.59
N SER A 27 -7.29 -1.22 -10.68
CA SER A 27 -7.14 -2.32 -11.64
C SER A 27 -6.34 -3.47 -11.02
N ALA A 28 -6.51 -4.69 -11.53
CA ALA A 28 -5.73 -5.84 -11.05
C ALA A 28 -4.22 -5.61 -11.22
N GLY A 29 -3.80 -4.92 -12.28
CA GLY A 29 -2.40 -4.55 -12.52
C GLY A 29 -1.88 -3.53 -11.52
N ASP A 30 -2.68 -2.52 -11.17
CA ASP A 30 -2.30 -1.51 -10.17
C ASP A 30 -2.22 -2.12 -8.77
N ALA A 31 -3.15 -3.01 -8.44
CA ALA A 31 -3.13 -3.74 -7.17
C ALA A 31 -1.88 -4.64 -7.06
N GLU A 32 -1.49 -5.30 -8.15
CA GLU A 32 -0.26 -6.08 -8.25
C GLU A 32 0.97 -5.20 -8.06
N ALA A 33 1.07 -4.10 -8.80
CA ALA A 33 2.18 -3.16 -8.72
C ALA A 33 2.33 -2.55 -7.31
N GLN A 34 1.21 -2.20 -6.68
CA GLN A 34 1.19 -1.71 -5.31
C GLN A 34 1.69 -2.78 -4.33
N ARG A 35 1.23 -4.04 -4.47
CA ARG A 35 1.67 -5.15 -3.63
C ARG A 35 3.18 -5.38 -3.75
N GLN A 36 3.71 -5.40 -4.98
CA GLN A 36 5.15 -5.54 -5.23
C GLN A 36 5.94 -4.37 -4.64
N SER A 37 5.43 -3.14 -4.73
CA SER A 37 6.05 -1.96 -4.15
C SER A 37 6.19 -2.06 -2.63
N PHE A 38 5.14 -2.51 -1.94
CA PHE A 38 5.20 -2.77 -0.49
C PHE A 38 6.18 -3.89 -0.15
N ALA A 39 6.15 -5.01 -0.89
CA ALA A 39 7.06 -6.12 -0.67
C ALA A 39 8.54 -5.69 -0.85
N TYR A 40 8.82 -4.88 -1.86
CA TYR A 40 10.14 -4.29 -2.07
C TYR A 40 10.53 -3.36 -0.92
N GLY A 41 9.66 -2.43 -0.52
CA GLY A 41 9.94 -1.51 0.59
C GLY A 41 10.31 -2.24 1.86
N ASN A 42 9.51 -3.25 2.24
CA ASN A 42 9.77 -4.07 3.42
C ASN A 42 11.10 -4.83 3.32
N ALA A 43 11.35 -5.50 2.19
CA ALA A 43 12.56 -6.31 2.02
C ALA A 43 13.84 -5.47 1.88
N LYS A 44 13.76 -4.30 1.25
CA LYS A 44 14.90 -3.39 1.05
C LYS A 44 15.38 -2.79 2.36
N ILE A 45 14.47 -2.50 3.30
CA ILE A 45 14.80 -2.00 4.64
C ILE A 45 15.69 -3.02 5.37
N GLU A 46 15.44 -4.31 5.21
CA GLU A 46 16.19 -5.38 5.88
C GLU A 46 17.46 -5.78 5.13
N ASN A 47 17.43 -5.71 3.79
CA ASN A 47 18.54 -6.14 2.96
C ASN A 47 18.70 -5.24 1.73
N ASP A 48 19.77 -4.46 1.74
CA ASP A 48 20.06 -3.50 0.67
C ASP A 48 20.34 -4.14 -0.70
N ARG A 49 20.64 -5.44 -0.75
CA ARG A 49 20.89 -6.18 -2.01
C ARG A 49 19.60 -6.60 -2.70
N ILE A 50 18.45 -6.52 -2.04
CA ILE A 50 17.17 -6.82 -2.68
C ILE A 50 16.89 -5.78 -3.75
N THR A 51 16.49 -6.24 -4.93
CA THR A 51 16.13 -5.39 -6.06
C THR A 51 14.64 -5.55 -6.40
N PRO A 52 14.02 -4.55 -7.05
CA PRO A 52 12.63 -4.67 -7.51
C PRO A 52 12.39 -5.89 -8.41
N ASN A 53 13.38 -6.24 -9.25
CA ASN A 53 13.28 -7.40 -10.14
C ASN A 53 13.21 -8.73 -9.37
N MET A 54 13.92 -8.86 -8.24
CA MET A 54 13.82 -10.06 -7.39
C MET A 54 12.42 -10.21 -6.80
N ILE A 55 11.76 -9.10 -6.44
CA ILE A 55 10.39 -9.10 -5.94
C ILE A 55 9.40 -9.47 -7.04
N ALA A 56 9.57 -8.95 -8.26
CA ALA A 56 8.74 -9.32 -9.41
C ALA A 56 8.83 -10.83 -9.70
N GLN A 57 10.04 -11.39 -9.73
CA GLN A 57 10.26 -12.83 -9.90
C GLN A 57 9.60 -13.67 -8.79
N ALA A 58 9.74 -13.24 -7.53
CA ALA A 58 9.09 -13.91 -6.40
C ALA A 58 7.55 -13.83 -6.49
N ALA A 59 7.00 -12.69 -6.91
CA ALA A 59 5.56 -12.53 -7.11
C ALA A 59 5.03 -13.47 -8.21
N ASP A 60 5.78 -13.68 -9.29
CA ASP A 60 5.41 -14.62 -10.34
C ASP A 60 5.45 -16.08 -9.86
N HIS A 61 6.42 -16.44 -9.01
CA HIS A 61 6.49 -17.78 -8.42
C HIS A 61 5.30 -18.10 -7.48
N LEU A 62 4.65 -17.07 -6.93
CA LEU A 62 3.50 -17.22 -6.01
C LEU A 62 2.16 -17.34 -6.74
N LYS A 63 2.10 -17.12 -8.07
CA LYS A 63 0.88 -17.26 -8.88
C LYS A 63 0.59 -18.70 -9.30
N GLY A 64 1.31 -19.68 -8.73
CA GLY A 64 1.18 -21.12 -8.99
C GLY A 64 -0.07 -21.74 -8.39
#